data_AF-A0AAE3U3J9-F1
#
_entry.id   AF-A0AAE3U3J9-F1
#
_cell.length_a   1.000
_cell.length_b   1.000
_cell.length_c   1.000
_cell.angle_alpha   90.00
_cell.angle_beta   90.00
_cell.angle_gamma   90.00
#
_symmetry.space_group_name_H-M   'P 1'
#
loop_
_entity.id
_entity.type
_entity.pdbx_description
1 polymer ?
#
loop_
_entity_poly.entity_id
_entity_poly.type
_entity_poly.pdbx_seq_one_letter_code
_entity_poly.pdbx_strand_id
1 'polypeptide(L)'
;MFQGTPLLPVVLNVLGIAGILVWKLQGRSRPMARLVVQIVFFAAMTGVLVLARISPFQFDPPNLESRNMLVVSSKILWWVHLSWALIGFIRIYIVLEGRPREERLVQDLVVTVVYLGVALSVLTFVFDFPIKTLLATSGVAAIILGLALQNTLSDVFSGIALTLGRPYVIGDWISLSDGTSGRVIASNWRSTYLLTATHNVVVIPNSILAKLGITNASRPDESHEITMPIRIAPTHVPRLVVEVMNAVLESCNMIVKDPAPNVALMGIDASAIEVELWFRVTSPAQRRPARNEVIDLVYRHCKANGLRLAMPPTALIAAGDPSAQRGAASATASQQGLIDAVPVFSVLTQDERNLLAASAAMRTFPPGKEIAAEGASLGSLMIIKTGIVAMMSGDAELARFAPGDYFGERGFLTGTGETHALRAVTRVTLSEIDKATFARLLKERPELAEDLAAHLADREGPTGAPDNPVTQGARRRSDVLKAIRSMFGLR
;
A
#
# COMPACT_ATOMS: atom_id res chain seq x y z
N MET A 1 9.56 -61.97 46.14
CA MET A 1 8.57 -61.55 47.15
C MET A 1 9.18 -60.40 47.96
N PHE A 2 9.22 -59.18 47.41
CA PHE A 2 9.58 -57.97 48.17
C PHE A 2 8.27 -57.30 48.56
N GLN A 3 7.82 -57.51 49.79
CA GLN A 3 6.75 -56.74 50.39
C GLN A 3 7.20 -55.27 50.42
N GLY A 4 6.59 -54.43 49.58
CA GLY A 4 6.91 -53.01 49.50
C GLY A 4 6.76 -52.35 50.88
N THR A 5 7.86 -51.76 51.35
CA THR A 5 7.96 -51.11 52.67
C THR A 5 6.79 -50.16 52.91
N PRO A 6 6.12 -50.20 54.07
CA PRO A 6 4.98 -49.32 54.38
C PRO A 6 5.33 -47.82 54.40
N LEU A 7 6.62 -47.48 54.32
CA LEU A 7 7.13 -46.12 54.32
C LEU A 7 6.87 -45.35 53.02
N LEU A 8 6.84 -46.00 51.85
CA LEU A 8 6.74 -45.29 50.57
C LEU A 8 5.41 -44.54 50.36
N PRO A 9 4.22 -45.12 50.68
CA PRO A 9 2.96 -44.37 50.65
C PRO A 9 2.90 -43.23 51.67
N VAL A 10 3.56 -43.37 52.83
CA VAL A 10 3.65 -42.31 53.84
C VAL A 10 4.47 -41.14 53.31
N VAL A 11 5.65 -41.42 52.73
CA VAL A 11 6.51 -40.40 52.09
C VAL A 11 5.73 -39.64 51.01
N LEU A 12 4.92 -40.34 50.22
CA LEU A 12 4.17 -39.71 49.14
C LEU A 12 3.06 -38.79 49.65
N ASN A 13 2.34 -39.18 50.71
CA ASN A 13 1.36 -38.31 51.37
C ASN A 13 2.03 -37.08 51.99
N VAL A 14 3.15 -37.27 52.69
CA VAL A 14 3.93 -36.16 53.28
C VAL A 14 4.38 -35.19 52.20
N LEU A 15 4.90 -35.71 51.07
CA LEU A 15 5.37 -34.88 49.97
C LEU A 15 4.21 -34.15 49.28
N GLY A 16 3.06 -34.80 49.13
CA GLY A 16 1.85 -34.17 48.60
C GLY A 16 1.33 -33.04 49.50
N ILE A 17 1.26 -33.25 50.82
CA ILE A 17 0.82 -32.23 51.80
C ILE A 17 1.84 -31.09 51.88
N ALA A 18 3.14 -31.40 51.90
CA ALA A 18 4.20 -30.41 51.88
C ALA A 18 4.11 -29.52 50.63
N GLY A 19 3.83 -30.10 49.46
CA GLY A 19 3.62 -29.34 48.24
C GLY A 19 2.44 -28.36 48.33
N ILE A 20 1.33 -28.76 48.95
CA ILE A 20 0.17 -27.87 49.20
C ILE A 20 0.56 -26.73 50.14
N LEU A 21 1.29 -27.04 51.22
CA LEU A 21 1.72 -26.06 52.21
C LEU A 21 2.66 -25.02 51.60
N VAL A 22 3.69 -25.48 50.87
CA VAL A 22 4.64 -24.61 50.18
C VAL A 22 3.91 -23.71 49.17
N TRP A 23 2.97 -24.27 48.40
CA TRP A 23 2.17 -23.50 47.45
C TRP A 23 1.36 -22.39 48.12
N LYS A 24 0.76 -22.66 49.28
CA LYS A 24 -0.01 -21.67 50.07
C LYS A 24 0.89 -20.57 50.63
N LEU A 25 2.10 -20.92 51.09
CA LEU A 25 3.08 -19.99 51.66
C LEU A 25 3.75 -19.08 50.62
N GLN A 26 3.87 -19.52 49.37
CA GLN A 26 4.66 -18.82 48.34
C GLN A 26 4.07 -17.47 47.88
N GLY A 27 2.83 -17.12 48.23
CA GLY A 27 2.20 -15.84 47.88
C GLY A 27 1.94 -15.66 46.37
N ARG A 28 0.99 -14.79 45.96
CA ARG A 28 0.55 -14.66 44.55
C ARG A 28 1.53 -13.92 43.63
N SER A 29 2.63 -13.38 44.16
CA SER A 29 3.50 -12.42 43.47
C SER A 29 4.56 -13.03 42.53
N ARG A 30 4.76 -14.36 42.53
CA ARG A 30 5.81 -15.03 41.73
C ARG A 30 5.26 -16.24 40.97
N PRO A 31 4.66 -16.06 39.77
CA PRO A 31 4.04 -17.16 39.02
C PRO A 31 5.05 -18.23 38.55
N MET A 32 6.27 -17.81 38.15
CA MET A 32 7.33 -18.73 37.72
C MET A 32 7.80 -19.65 38.83
N ALA A 33 8.10 -19.08 40.00
CA ALA A 33 8.54 -19.86 41.16
C ALA A 33 7.48 -20.88 41.61
N ARG A 34 6.19 -20.54 41.46
CA ARG A 34 5.08 -21.46 41.77
C ARG A 34 5.03 -22.65 40.83
N LEU A 35 5.16 -22.42 39.52
CA LEU A 35 5.15 -23.52 38.55
C LEU A 35 6.35 -24.45 38.78
N VAL A 36 7.54 -23.89 38.98
CA VAL A 36 8.75 -24.68 39.25
C VAL A 36 8.55 -25.56 40.47
N VAL A 37 8.01 -25.01 41.57
CA VAL A 37 7.71 -25.78 42.77
C VAL A 37 6.68 -26.88 42.48
N GLN A 38 5.59 -26.59 41.77
CA GLN A 38 4.58 -27.58 41.41
C GLN A 38 5.15 -28.72 40.57
N ILE A 39 5.99 -28.41 39.57
CA ILE A 39 6.66 -29.41 38.73
C ILE A 39 7.62 -30.26 39.58
N VAL A 40 8.40 -29.64 40.47
CA VAL A 40 9.33 -30.36 41.35
C VAL A 40 8.59 -31.32 42.27
N PHE A 41 7.52 -30.88 42.93
CA PHE A 41 6.71 -31.74 43.80
C PHE A 41 6.04 -32.85 42.99
N PHE A 42 5.43 -32.54 41.84
CA PHE A 42 4.81 -33.53 40.96
C PHE A 42 5.83 -34.58 40.46
N ALA A 43 7.01 -34.14 40.01
CA ALA A 43 8.08 -35.03 39.57
C ALA A 43 8.60 -35.91 40.71
N ALA A 44 8.77 -35.34 41.91
CA ALA A 44 9.17 -36.10 43.09
C ALA A 44 8.10 -37.14 43.49
N MET A 45 6.81 -36.77 43.52
CA MET A 45 5.72 -37.73 43.76
C MET A 45 5.71 -38.84 42.71
N THR A 46 5.90 -38.50 41.44
CA THR A 46 5.96 -39.47 40.33
C THR A 46 7.15 -40.42 40.52
N GLY A 47 8.32 -39.91 40.90
CA GLY A 47 9.49 -40.73 41.22
C GLY A 47 9.22 -41.72 42.36
N VAL A 48 8.55 -41.27 43.43
CA VAL A 48 8.16 -42.15 44.55
C VAL A 48 7.12 -43.19 44.12
N LEU A 49 6.14 -42.86 43.27
CA LEU A 49 5.18 -43.85 42.72
C LEU A 49 5.90 -44.95 41.92
N VAL A 50 6.84 -44.56 41.05
CA VAL A 50 7.61 -45.50 40.22
C VAL A 50 8.46 -46.42 41.11
N LEU A 51 9.16 -45.86 42.09
CA LEU A 51 9.94 -46.63 43.07
C LEU A 51 9.07 -47.59 43.89
N ALA A 52 7.87 -47.15 44.25
CA ALA A 52 6.89 -47.96 44.98
C ALA A 52 6.15 -48.99 44.11
N ARG A 53 6.33 -48.95 42.78
CA ARG A 53 5.57 -49.72 41.79
C ARG A 53 4.05 -49.55 41.92
N ILE A 54 3.61 -48.36 42.33
CA ILE A 54 2.20 -48.01 42.44
C ILE A 54 1.78 -47.33 41.15
N SER A 55 0.84 -47.93 40.42
CA SER A 55 0.27 -47.30 39.23
C SER A 55 -0.87 -46.34 39.62
N PRO A 56 -0.79 -45.04 39.27
CA PRO A 56 -1.88 -44.10 39.51
C PRO A 56 -3.07 -44.30 38.56
N PHE A 57 -2.92 -45.14 37.53
CA PHE A 57 -3.91 -45.43 36.48
C PHE A 57 -4.58 -46.80 36.66
N GLN A 58 -4.29 -47.50 37.74
CA GLN A 58 -4.87 -48.81 38.02
C GLN A 58 -5.64 -48.75 39.33
N PHE A 59 -6.87 -49.25 39.32
CA PHE A 59 -7.63 -49.44 40.55
C PHE A 59 -7.03 -50.59 41.36
N ASP A 60 -6.85 -50.36 42.66
CA ASP A 60 -6.45 -51.39 43.63
C ASP A 60 -7.60 -51.52 44.65
N PRO A 61 -8.23 -52.69 44.81
CA PRO A 61 -9.37 -52.86 45.71
C PRO A 61 -8.99 -52.56 47.17
N PRO A 62 -9.75 -51.70 47.88
CA PRO A 62 -9.43 -51.31 49.24
C PRO A 62 -9.78 -52.45 50.21
N ASN A 63 -8.79 -53.24 50.63
CA ASN A 63 -8.94 -54.10 51.81
C ASN A 63 -8.83 -53.22 53.08
N LEU A 64 -9.48 -53.61 54.19
CA LEU A 64 -9.58 -52.87 55.48
C LEU A 64 -8.22 -52.60 56.20
N GLU A 65 -7.09 -52.83 55.54
CA GLU A 65 -5.77 -52.49 56.05
C GLU A 65 -5.44 -51.00 55.84
N SER A 66 -4.93 -50.34 56.88
CA SER A 66 -4.51 -48.92 56.87
C SER A 66 -3.53 -48.56 55.74
N ARG A 67 -2.75 -49.54 55.25
CA ARG A 67 -1.84 -49.40 54.12
C ARG A 67 -2.54 -49.03 52.81
N ASN A 68 -3.76 -49.52 52.58
CA ASN A 68 -4.49 -49.26 51.33
C ASN A 68 -5.09 -47.85 51.32
N MET A 69 -5.53 -47.34 52.48
CA MET A 69 -6.01 -45.96 52.60
C MET A 69 -4.91 -44.95 52.26
N LEU A 70 -3.66 -45.22 52.67
CA LEU A 70 -2.51 -44.38 52.34
C LEU A 70 -2.17 -44.38 50.84
N VAL A 71 -2.39 -45.51 50.15
CA VAL A 71 -2.20 -45.61 48.69
C VAL A 71 -3.31 -44.87 47.93
N VAL A 72 -4.55 -44.93 48.41
CA VAL A 72 -5.68 -44.17 47.85
C VAL A 72 -5.42 -42.66 47.96
N SER A 73 -5.09 -42.17 49.16
CA SER A 73 -4.80 -40.74 49.38
C SER A 73 -3.57 -40.27 48.59
N SER A 74 -2.56 -41.13 48.48
CA SER A 74 -1.38 -40.96 47.63
C SER A 74 -1.73 -40.70 46.16
N LYS A 75 -2.60 -41.54 45.58
CA LYS A 75 -3.06 -41.39 44.19
C LYS A 75 -3.86 -40.10 43.98
N ILE A 76 -4.76 -39.76 44.92
CA ILE A 76 -5.55 -38.52 44.86
C ILE A 76 -4.63 -37.29 44.88
N LEU A 77 -3.68 -37.24 45.82
CA LEU A 77 -2.72 -36.13 45.91
C LEU A 77 -1.91 -36.00 44.62
N TRP A 78 -1.47 -37.11 44.03
CA TRP A 78 -0.74 -37.08 42.76
C TRP A 78 -1.57 -36.47 41.63
N TRP A 79 -2.84 -36.88 41.48
CA TRP A 79 -3.76 -36.32 40.49
C TRP A 79 -4.03 -34.82 40.70
N VAL A 80 -4.14 -34.36 41.95
CA VAL A 80 -4.25 -32.93 42.27
C VAL A 80 -2.98 -32.17 41.86
N HIS A 81 -1.80 -32.69 42.18
CA HIS A 81 -0.53 -32.05 41.81
C HIS A 81 -0.31 -32.02 40.29
N LEU A 82 -0.74 -33.06 39.56
CA LEU A 82 -0.76 -33.05 38.10
C LEU A 82 -1.62 -31.91 37.56
N SER A 83 -2.84 -31.75 38.09
CA SER A 83 -3.76 -30.67 37.67
C SER A 83 -3.14 -29.28 37.88
N TRP A 84 -2.46 -29.10 39.01
CA TRP A 84 -1.80 -27.84 39.34
C TRP A 84 -0.60 -27.54 38.48
N ALA A 85 0.24 -28.54 38.19
CA ALA A 85 1.37 -28.39 37.28
C ALA A 85 0.88 -28.00 35.86
N LEU A 86 -0.17 -28.67 35.36
CA LEU A 86 -0.75 -28.39 34.04
C LEU A 86 -1.35 -26.97 33.97
N ILE A 87 -2.14 -26.58 34.98
CA ILE A 87 -2.73 -25.24 35.06
C ILE A 87 -1.65 -24.15 35.21
N GLY A 88 -0.62 -24.42 36.01
CA GLY A 88 0.51 -23.51 36.20
C GLY A 88 1.27 -23.27 34.90
N PHE A 89 1.47 -24.31 34.08
CA PHE A 89 2.08 -24.21 32.76
C PHE A 89 1.23 -23.36 31.81
N ILE A 90 -0.09 -23.57 31.77
CA ILE A 90 -0.99 -22.75 30.93
C ILE A 90 -0.95 -21.27 31.37
N ARG A 91 -0.94 -21.00 32.68
CA ARG A 91 -0.86 -19.63 33.22
C ARG A 91 0.45 -18.93 32.87
N ILE A 92 1.56 -19.66 32.74
CA ILE A 92 2.88 -19.08 32.50
C ILE A 92 3.06 -18.63 31.05
N TYR A 93 2.56 -19.45 30.11
CA TYR A 93 2.64 -19.21 28.69
C TYR A 93 2.04 -17.84 28.32
N ILE A 94 0.91 -17.50 28.93
CA ILE A 94 0.19 -16.24 28.68
C ILE A 94 0.90 -15.03 29.32
N VAL A 95 1.47 -15.18 30.52
CA VAL A 95 2.22 -14.12 31.20
C VAL A 95 3.48 -13.75 30.41
N LEU A 96 4.12 -14.73 29.77
CA LEU A 96 5.28 -14.54 28.90
C LEU A 96 4.94 -13.82 27.59
N GLU A 97 3.77 -14.08 26.99
CA GLU A 97 3.35 -13.44 25.75
C GLU A 97 2.75 -12.03 25.93
N GLY A 98 2.55 -11.54 27.16
CA GLY A 98 2.09 -10.18 27.42
C GLY A 98 0.67 -9.88 26.93
N ARG A 99 -0.18 -10.90 26.76
CA ARG A 99 -1.54 -10.78 26.20
C ARG A 99 -2.51 -10.07 27.18
N PRO A 100 -3.46 -9.26 26.69
CA PRO A 100 -4.38 -8.48 27.52
C PRO A 100 -5.39 -9.34 28.31
N ARG A 101 -5.92 -8.74 29.39
CA ARG A 101 -6.85 -9.31 30.40
C ARG A 101 -8.17 -9.92 29.87
N GLU A 102 -8.48 -9.80 28.58
CA GLU A 102 -9.73 -10.25 27.95
C GLU A 102 -9.78 -11.77 27.69
N GLU A 103 -8.65 -12.49 27.81
CA GLU A 103 -8.54 -13.94 27.59
C GLU A 103 -8.95 -14.81 28.80
N ARG A 104 -9.46 -14.19 29.88
CA ARG A 104 -9.84 -14.90 31.12
C ARG A 104 -10.89 -15.99 30.90
N LEU A 105 -11.82 -15.79 29.97
CA LEU A 105 -12.88 -16.76 29.70
C LEU A 105 -12.34 -18.08 29.12
N VAL A 106 -11.42 -18.00 28.16
CA VAL A 106 -10.77 -19.19 27.58
C VAL A 106 -9.91 -19.88 28.63
N GLN A 107 -9.20 -19.10 29.46
CA GLN A 107 -8.43 -19.62 30.58
C GLN A 107 -9.29 -20.40 31.56
N ASP A 108 -10.39 -19.81 32.04
CA ASP A 108 -11.27 -20.43 33.02
C ASP A 108 -11.94 -21.68 32.44
N LEU A 109 -12.26 -21.68 31.15
CA LEU A 109 -12.76 -22.86 30.44
C LEU A 109 -11.73 -24.00 30.41
N VAL A 110 -10.49 -23.72 30.01
CA VAL A 110 -9.41 -24.74 29.97
C VAL A 110 -9.13 -25.27 31.38
N VAL A 111 -9.07 -24.40 32.39
CA VAL A 111 -8.90 -24.81 33.79
C VAL A 111 -10.04 -25.72 34.25
N THR A 112 -11.28 -25.40 33.87
CA THR A 112 -12.46 -26.22 34.19
C THR A 112 -12.37 -27.60 33.55
N VAL A 113 -11.97 -27.67 32.27
CA VAL A 113 -11.79 -28.94 31.54
C VAL A 113 -10.69 -29.80 32.19
N VAL A 114 -9.57 -29.20 32.59
CA VAL A 114 -8.49 -29.91 33.30
C VAL A 114 -8.98 -30.49 34.62
N TYR A 115 -9.68 -29.69 35.45
CA TYR A 115 -10.20 -30.19 36.72
C TYR A 115 -11.27 -31.28 36.53
N LEU A 116 -12.14 -31.13 35.53
CA LEU A 116 -13.15 -32.15 35.21
C LEU A 116 -12.49 -33.47 34.78
N GLY A 117 -11.48 -33.42 33.90
CA GLY A 117 -10.74 -34.59 33.46
C GLY A 117 -10.01 -35.30 34.60
N VAL A 118 -9.40 -34.54 35.51
CA VAL A 118 -8.75 -35.06 36.72
C VAL A 118 -9.76 -35.69 37.68
N ALA A 119 -10.91 -35.05 37.89
CA ALA A 119 -11.98 -35.59 38.74
C ALA A 119 -12.51 -36.93 38.20
N LEU A 120 -12.77 -37.02 36.89
CA LEU A 120 -13.18 -38.27 36.23
C LEU A 120 -12.09 -39.35 36.32
N SER A 121 -10.81 -38.96 36.19
CA SER A 121 -9.67 -39.87 36.32
C SER A 121 -9.57 -40.43 37.75
N VAL A 122 -9.78 -39.60 38.76
CA VAL A 122 -9.84 -40.04 40.17
C VAL A 122 -11.01 -40.99 40.40
N LEU A 123 -12.22 -40.65 39.93
CA LEU A 123 -13.39 -41.54 40.05
C LEU A 123 -13.12 -42.94 39.45
N THR A 124 -12.46 -42.99 38.29
CA THR A 124 -12.19 -44.25 37.57
C THR A 124 -11.05 -45.03 38.20
N PHE A 125 -9.87 -44.42 38.34
CA PHE A 125 -8.64 -45.13 38.67
C PHE A 125 -8.41 -45.28 40.18
N VAL A 126 -9.13 -44.52 41.00
CA VAL A 126 -9.02 -44.58 42.46
C VAL A 126 -10.24 -45.27 43.09
N PHE A 127 -11.45 -44.99 42.58
CA PHE A 127 -12.70 -45.49 43.17
C PHE A 127 -13.41 -46.58 42.35
N ASP A 128 -12.83 -47.02 41.21
CA ASP A 128 -13.44 -47.99 40.28
C ASP A 128 -14.85 -47.61 39.81
N PHE A 129 -15.15 -46.31 39.78
CA PHE A 129 -16.46 -45.86 39.36
C PHE A 129 -16.61 -46.10 37.85
N PRO A 130 -17.70 -46.74 37.39
CA PRO A 130 -17.88 -47.07 35.98
C PRO A 130 -18.28 -45.83 35.17
N ILE A 131 -17.33 -44.92 34.92
CA ILE A 131 -17.58 -43.70 34.15
C ILE A 131 -17.82 -43.96 32.66
N LYS A 132 -17.67 -45.21 32.17
CA LYS A 132 -17.88 -45.55 30.75
C LYS A 132 -19.28 -45.12 30.28
N THR A 133 -20.30 -45.30 31.11
CA THR A 133 -21.67 -44.86 30.81
C THR A 133 -21.80 -43.34 30.78
N LEU A 134 -21.14 -42.64 31.72
CA LEU A 134 -21.11 -41.17 31.76
C LEU A 134 -20.37 -40.59 30.55
N LEU A 135 -19.24 -41.21 30.17
CA LEU A 135 -18.48 -40.82 28.99
C LEU A 135 -19.29 -41.03 27.72
N ALA A 136 -19.94 -42.19 27.58
CA ALA A 136 -20.80 -42.51 26.43
C ALA A 136 -21.95 -41.50 26.27
N THR A 137 -22.66 -41.14 27.34
CA THR A 137 -23.75 -40.15 27.29
C THR A 137 -23.24 -38.71 27.13
N SER A 138 -22.09 -38.38 27.73
CA SER A 138 -21.44 -37.07 27.55
C SER A 138 -20.91 -36.84 26.14
N GLY A 139 -20.68 -37.91 25.36
CA GLY A 139 -20.25 -37.80 23.96
C GLY A 139 -21.24 -37.02 23.09
N VAL A 140 -22.54 -37.24 23.27
CA VAL A 140 -23.59 -36.49 22.56
C VAL A 140 -23.55 -35.01 22.94
N ALA A 141 -23.43 -34.70 24.23
CA ALA A 141 -23.31 -33.32 24.71
C ALA A 141 -22.05 -32.63 24.17
N ALA A 142 -20.92 -33.34 24.09
CA ALA A 142 -19.68 -32.84 23.51
C ALA A 142 -19.80 -32.56 22.01
N ILE A 143 -20.50 -33.43 21.25
CA ILE A 143 -20.78 -33.20 19.83
C ILE A 143 -21.66 -31.96 19.64
N ILE A 144 -22.75 -31.84 20.40
CA ILE A 144 -23.65 -30.67 20.32
C ILE A 144 -22.90 -29.39 20.67
N LEU A 145 -22.09 -29.39 21.73
CA LEU A 145 -21.28 -28.24 22.13
C LEU A 145 -20.23 -27.91 21.06
N GLY A 146 -19.57 -28.93 20.48
CA GLY A 146 -18.61 -28.76 19.40
C GLY A 146 -19.21 -28.13 18.15
N LEU A 147 -20.41 -28.59 17.75
CA LEU A 147 -21.17 -27.99 16.65
C LEU A 147 -21.58 -26.54 16.96
N ALA A 148 -22.04 -26.27 18.19
CA ALA A 148 -22.41 -24.93 18.62
C ALA A 148 -21.21 -23.96 18.63
N LEU A 149 -20.00 -24.45 18.97
CA LEU A 149 -18.77 -23.66 19.03
C LEU A 149 -17.96 -23.66 17.73
N GLN A 150 -18.38 -24.40 16.69
CA GLN A 150 -17.64 -24.58 15.46
C GLN A 150 -17.22 -23.24 14.82
N ASN A 151 -18.16 -22.29 14.73
CA ASN A 151 -17.91 -20.97 14.12
C ASN A 151 -16.95 -20.13 14.96
N THR A 152 -17.15 -20.10 16.28
CA THR A 152 -16.28 -19.37 17.20
C THR A 152 -14.84 -19.90 17.14
N LEU A 153 -14.67 -21.22 17.10
CA LEU A 153 -13.36 -21.85 17.02
C LEU A 153 -12.67 -21.54 15.69
N SER A 154 -13.41 -21.58 14.58
CA SER A 154 -12.91 -21.20 13.26
C SER A 154 -12.44 -19.74 13.22
N ASP A 155 -13.18 -18.84 13.86
CA ASP A 155 -12.84 -17.41 13.92
C ASP A 155 -11.57 -17.16 14.75
N VAL A 156 -11.34 -17.91 15.83
CA VAL A 156 -10.08 -17.86 16.61
C VAL A 156 -8.90 -18.36 15.77
N PHE A 157 -9.04 -19.52 15.14
CA PHE A 157 -7.97 -20.07 14.30
C PHE A 157 -7.64 -19.19 13.11
N SER A 158 -8.64 -18.50 12.54
CA SER A 158 -8.44 -17.52 11.48
C SER A 158 -7.55 -16.34 11.91
N GLY A 159 -7.77 -15.80 13.11
CA GLY A 159 -6.94 -14.73 13.67
C GLY A 159 -5.50 -15.17 13.97
N ILE A 160 -5.35 -16.38 14.50
CA ILE A 160 -4.04 -17.00 14.77
C ILE A 160 -3.28 -17.25 13.46
N ALA A 161 -3.95 -17.80 12.45
CA ALA A 161 -3.37 -18.11 11.14
C ALA A 161 -2.83 -16.87 10.43
N LEU A 162 -3.59 -15.76 10.42
CA LEU A 162 -3.11 -14.49 9.85
C LEU A 162 -1.88 -13.94 10.57
N THR A 163 -1.83 -14.09 11.90
CA THR A 163 -0.70 -13.61 12.71
C THR A 163 0.57 -14.43 12.48
N LEU A 164 0.45 -15.76 12.38
CA LEU A 164 1.57 -16.67 12.13
C LEU A 164 2.05 -16.65 10.68
N GLY A 165 1.12 -16.66 9.73
CA GLY A 165 1.44 -16.69 8.30
C GLY A 165 2.02 -15.38 7.78
N ARG A 166 1.79 -14.26 8.49
CA ARG A 166 2.24 -12.90 8.11
C ARG A 166 2.07 -12.60 6.60
N PRO A 167 0.86 -12.76 6.02
CA PRO A 167 0.63 -12.49 4.59
C PRO A 167 0.84 -11.00 4.22
N TYR A 168 0.85 -10.12 5.22
CA TYR A 168 1.14 -8.68 5.10
C TYR A 168 1.77 -8.16 6.38
N VAL A 169 2.41 -6.99 6.30
CA VAL A 169 2.91 -6.23 7.45
C VAL A 169 2.26 -4.86 7.57
N ILE A 170 2.40 -4.21 8.73
CA ILE A 170 1.97 -2.82 8.90
C ILE A 170 2.74 -1.96 7.90
N GLY A 171 2.00 -1.16 7.14
CA GLY A 171 2.51 -0.34 6.05
C GLY A 171 2.17 -0.86 4.66
N ASP A 172 1.89 -2.17 4.50
CA ASP A 172 1.55 -2.76 3.21
C ASP A 172 0.18 -2.28 2.72
N TRP A 173 0.04 -2.12 1.41
CA TRP A 173 -1.26 -2.01 0.76
C TRP A 173 -1.83 -3.39 0.51
N ILE A 174 -3.07 -3.62 0.92
CA ILE A 174 -3.79 -4.85 0.62
C ILE A 174 -5.09 -4.55 -0.13
N SER A 175 -5.48 -5.48 -1.00
CA SER A 175 -6.77 -5.48 -1.68
C SER A 175 -7.50 -6.77 -1.37
N LEU A 176 -8.78 -6.65 -1.06
CA LEU A 176 -9.65 -7.76 -0.71
C LEU A 176 -10.55 -8.10 -1.91
N SER A 177 -11.01 -9.35 -1.95
CA SER A 177 -11.89 -9.84 -3.02
C SER A 177 -13.26 -9.15 -3.09
N ASP A 178 -13.69 -8.47 -2.03
CA ASP A 178 -14.93 -7.68 -1.96
C ASP A 178 -14.79 -6.25 -2.53
N GLY A 179 -13.59 -5.89 -3.01
CA GLY A 179 -13.27 -4.56 -3.54
C GLY A 179 -12.72 -3.57 -2.50
N THR A 180 -12.67 -3.94 -1.22
CA THR A 180 -12.04 -3.11 -0.19
C THR A 180 -10.53 -3.08 -0.40
N SER A 181 -9.95 -1.88 -0.43
CA SER A 181 -8.49 -1.72 -0.53
C SER A 181 -8.01 -0.56 0.35
N GLY A 182 -6.87 -0.78 1.00
CA GLY A 182 -6.26 0.21 1.88
C GLY A 182 -4.90 -0.20 2.38
N ARG A 183 -4.22 0.74 3.03
CA ARG A 183 -2.94 0.54 3.68
C ARG A 183 -3.14 0.01 5.09
N VAL A 184 -2.45 -1.07 5.46
CA VAL A 184 -2.50 -1.63 6.82
C VAL A 184 -1.83 -0.65 7.79
N ILE A 185 -2.61 -0.01 8.65
CA ILE A 185 -2.08 0.94 9.65
C ILE A 185 -1.87 0.28 11.02
N ALA A 186 -2.64 -0.76 11.32
CA ALA A 186 -2.53 -1.54 12.54
C ALA A 186 -3.15 -2.92 12.34
N SER A 187 -2.67 -3.91 13.10
CA SER A 187 -3.32 -5.21 13.20
C SER A 187 -3.13 -5.75 14.61
N ASN A 188 -4.17 -6.37 15.15
CA ASN A 188 -4.14 -7.09 16.42
C ASN A 188 -4.70 -8.50 16.23
N TRP A 189 -4.86 -9.27 17.31
CA TRP A 189 -5.31 -10.66 17.22
C TRP A 189 -6.74 -10.81 16.68
N ARG A 190 -7.59 -9.78 16.80
CA ARG A 190 -9.01 -9.82 16.42
C ARG A 190 -9.34 -9.03 15.15
N SER A 191 -8.59 -7.99 14.82
CA SER A 191 -8.93 -7.09 13.72
C SER A 191 -7.71 -6.45 13.07
N THR A 192 -7.87 -6.12 11.80
CA THR A 192 -6.91 -5.38 10.98
C THR A 192 -7.54 -4.07 10.54
N TYR A 193 -6.75 -2.99 10.60
CA TYR A 193 -7.17 -1.62 10.33
C TYR A 193 -6.55 -1.16 9.02
N LEU A 194 -7.40 -0.81 8.05
CA LEU A 194 -6.99 -0.37 6.71
C LEU A 194 -7.32 1.10 6.52
N LEU A 195 -6.35 1.91 6.12
CA LEU A 195 -6.55 3.28 5.67
C LEU A 195 -6.85 3.28 4.17
N THR A 196 -8.07 3.66 3.79
CA THR A 196 -8.49 3.69 2.39
C THR A 196 -7.89 4.90 1.65
N ALA A 197 -7.94 4.87 0.32
CA ALA A 197 -7.56 6.02 -0.52
C ALA A 197 -8.45 7.27 -0.30
N THR A 198 -9.63 7.10 0.32
CA THR A 198 -10.53 8.19 0.73
C THR A 198 -10.24 8.69 2.14
N HIS A 199 -9.11 8.27 2.74
CA HIS A 199 -8.66 8.69 4.06
C HIS A 199 -9.57 8.24 5.22
N ASN A 200 -10.28 7.11 5.04
CA ASN A 200 -11.11 6.50 6.07
C ASN A 200 -10.42 5.26 6.65
N VAL A 201 -10.64 4.97 7.93
CA VAL A 201 -10.17 3.74 8.57
C VAL A 201 -11.27 2.68 8.54
N VAL A 202 -11.04 1.60 7.80
CA VAL A 202 -11.90 0.42 7.75
C VAL A 202 -11.34 -0.63 8.71
N VAL A 203 -12.16 -1.11 9.64
CA VAL A 203 -11.79 -2.13 10.62
C VAL A 203 -12.39 -3.45 10.22
N ILE A 204 -11.55 -4.45 9.98
CA ILE A 204 -11.97 -5.76 9.47
C ILE A 204 -11.62 -6.83 10.52
N PRO A 205 -12.60 -7.59 11.02
CA PRO A 205 -12.33 -8.76 11.86
C PRO A 205 -11.43 -9.75 11.13
N ASN A 206 -10.41 -10.26 11.81
CA ASN A 206 -9.46 -11.21 11.23
C ASN A 206 -10.14 -12.49 10.74
N SER A 207 -11.24 -12.90 11.38
CA SER A 207 -12.03 -14.05 10.94
C SER A 207 -12.73 -13.84 9.60
N ILE A 208 -13.13 -12.61 9.29
CA ILE A 208 -13.68 -12.24 7.98
C ILE A 208 -12.53 -12.09 6.98
N LEU A 209 -11.47 -11.40 7.38
CA LEU A 209 -10.30 -11.15 6.54
C LEU A 209 -9.64 -12.45 6.06
N ALA A 210 -9.51 -13.46 6.92
CA ALA A 210 -8.94 -14.76 6.56
C ALA A 210 -9.81 -15.58 5.59
N LYS A 211 -11.12 -15.31 5.57
CA LYS A 211 -12.08 -15.96 4.66
C LYS A 211 -12.16 -15.24 3.31
N LEU A 212 -11.77 -13.97 3.25
CA LEU A 212 -11.65 -13.18 2.03
C LEU A 212 -10.30 -13.48 1.35
N GLY A 213 -10.27 -13.42 0.02
CA GLY A 213 -9.01 -13.45 -0.71
C GLY A 213 -8.22 -12.17 -0.45
N ILE A 214 -6.97 -12.29 -0.02
CA ILE A 214 -6.06 -11.16 0.24
C ILE A 214 -5.01 -11.10 -0.85
N THR A 215 -4.98 -9.97 -1.58
CA THR A 215 -3.88 -9.63 -2.49
C THR A 215 -3.00 -8.59 -1.79
N ASN A 216 -1.76 -8.95 -1.48
CA ASN A 216 -0.78 -7.99 -1.02
C ASN A 216 -0.27 -7.20 -2.22
N ALA A 217 -0.60 -5.92 -2.27
CA ALA A 217 -0.20 -5.04 -3.34
C ALA A 217 1.26 -4.55 -3.15
N SER A 218 1.77 -4.47 -1.91
CA SER A 218 3.14 -4.00 -1.65
C SER A 218 4.24 -5.06 -1.90
N ARG A 219 3.91 -6.26 -2.40
CA ARG A 219 4.86 -7.37 -2.57
C ARG A 219 4.72 -7.99 -3.97
N PRO A 220 5.83 -8.44 -4.62
CA PRO A 220 7.21 -8.50 -4.11
C PRO A 220 7.90 -7.14 -4.00
N ASP A 221 7.49 -6.17 -4.81
CA ASP A 221 7.92 -4.78 -4.79
C ASP A 221 6.69 -3.85 -4.88
N GLU A 222 6.81 -2.60 -4.43
CA GLU A 222 5.68 -1.65 -4.48
C GLU A 222 5.40 -1.10 -5.88
N SER A 223 6.06 -1.61 -6.93
CA SER A 223 5.74 -1.18 -8.29
C SER A 223 4.42 -1.79 -8.74
N HIS A 224 3.53 -0.93 -9.21
CA HIS A 224 2.20 -1.33 -9.67
C HIS A 224 2.04 -1.11 -11.14
N GLU A 225 1.85 -2.20 -11.86
CA GLU A 225 1.49 -2.16 -13.27
C GLU A 225 0.07 -1.64 -13.45
N ILE A 226 -0.06 -0.67 -14.33
CA ILE A 226 -1.30 -0.07 -14.75
C ILE A 226 -1.45 -0.37 -16.22
N THR A 227 -2.60 -0.94 -16.55
CA THR A 227 -3.02 -1.22 -17.91
C THR A 227 -4.04 -0.17 -18.31
N MET A 228 -3.74 0.58 -19.38
CA MET A 228 -4.62 1.64 -19.87
C MET A 228 -4.96 1.43 -21.35
N PRO A 229 -6.22 1.07 -21.67
CA PRO A 229 -6.67 0.96 -23.05
C PRO A 229 -6.91 2.35 -23.66
N ILE A 230 -6.43 2.54 -24.88
CA ILE A 230 -6.59 3.75 -25.69
C ILE A 230 -7.08 3.33 -27.08
N ARG A 231 -8.07 4.05 -27.61
CA ARG A 231 -8.62 3.81 -28.95
C ARG A 231 -8.28 4.99 -29.85
N ILE A 232 -7.54 4.73 -30.92
CA ILE A 232 -7.10 5.74 -31.89
C ILE A 232 -7.82 5.52 -33.22
N ALA A 233 -8.34 6.57 -33.84
CA ALA A 233 -8.97 6.44 -35.15
C ALA A 233 -7.94 5.94 -36.18
N PRO A 234 -8.31 5.03 -37.11
CA PRO A 234 -7.39 4.45 -38.08
C PRO A 234 -7.06 5.43 -39.23
N THR A 235 -6.61 6.63 -38.90
CA THR A 235 -6.21 7.68 -39.88
C THR A 235 -4.75 7.59 -40.28
N HIS A 236 -3.92 6.91 -39.48
CA HIS A 236 -2.49 6.74 -39.68
C HIS A 236 -2.09 5.27 -39.54
N VAL A 237 -0.90 4.93 -40.04
CA VAL A 237 -0.37 3.56 -39.93
C VAL A 237 -0.14 3.18 -38.45
N PRO A 238 -0.45 1.92 -38.03
CA PRO A 238 -0.30 1.50 -36.63
C PRO A 238 1.10 1.71 -36.05
N ARG A 239 2.14 1.63 -36.87
CA ARG A 239 3.52 1.90 -36.45
C ARG A 239 3.69 3.31 -35.87
N LEU A 240 3.10 4.33 -36.50
CA LEU A 240 3.16 5.70 -36.00
C LEU A 240 2.41 5.83 -34.66
N VAL A 241 1.28 5.14 -34.53
CA VAL A 241 0.51 5.12 -33.27
C VAL A 241 1.36 4.56 -32.13
N VAL A 242 2.06 3.44 -32.36
CA VAL A 242 2.98 2.85 -31.37
C VAL A 242 4.13 3.81 -31.04
N GLU A 243 4.76 4.42 -32.04
CA GLU A 243 5.84 5.40 -31.83
C GLU A 243 5.38 6.59 -30.97
N VAL A 244 4.19 7.13 -31.22
CA VAL A 244 3.62 8.24 -30.44
C VAL A 244 3.26 7.81 -29.02
N MET A 245 2.66 6.63 -28.85
CA MET A 245 2.30 6.11 -27.52
C MET A 245 3.54 5.77 -26.67
N ASN A 246 4.63 5.32 -27.30
CA ASN A 246 5.91 5.19 -26.63
C ASN A 246 6.42 6.55 -26.18
N ALA A 247 6.34 7.59 -27.04
CA ALA A 247 6.71 8.94 -26.66
C ALA A 247 5.87 9.51 -25.50
N VAL A 248 4.58 9.17 -25.43
CA VAL A 248 3.70 9.49 -24.29
C VAL A 248 4.27 8.91 -23.00
N LEU A 249 4.50 7.59 -22.95
CA LEU A 249 5.01 6.92 -21.76
C LEU A 249 6.41 7.42 -21.42
N GLU A 250 7.26 7.65 -22.42
CA GLU A 250 8.59 8.20 -22.25
C GLU A 250 8.56 9.62 -21.66
N SER A 251 7.57 10.46 -22.00
CA SER A 251 7.44 11.82 -21.46
C SER A 251 6.84 11.93 -20.06
N CYS A 252 6.21 10.87 -19.54
CA CYS A 252 5.56 10.90 -18.22
C CYS A 252 6.58 10.88 -17.07
N ASN A 253 6.44 11.80 -16.11
CA ASN A 253 7.36 11.94 -14.98
C ASN A 253 6.97 11.06 -13.78
N MET A 254 5.70 10.68 -13.67
CA MET A 254 5.18 9.92 -12.52
C MET A 254 5.30 8.39 -12.66
N ILE A 255 5.82 7.89 -13.80
CA ILE A 255 5.97 6.44 -14.03
C ILE A 255 7.41 5.98 -13.86
N VAL A 256 7.55 4.73 -13.45
CA VAL A 256 8.82 4.02 -13.38
C VAL A 256 9.28 3.70 -14.81
N LYS A 257 10.54 4.02 -15.12
CA LYS A 257 11.17 3.78 -16.44
C LYS A 257 11.93 2.47 -16.53
N ASP A 258 12.27 1.86 -15.39
CA ASP A 258 12.92 0.55 -15.32
C ASP A 258 12.12 -0.38 -14.39
N PRO A 259 11.45 -1.43 -14.91
CA PRO A 259 11.48 -1.88 -16.30
C PRO A 259 10.74 -0.93 -17.26
N ALA A 260 11.14 -0.97 -18.52
CA ALA A 260 10.61 -0.10 -19.56
C ALA A 260 9.08 -0.28 -19.72
N PRO A 261 8.32 0.83 -19.83
CA PRO A 261 6.90 0.76 -20.15
C PRO A 261 6.70 0.17 -21.54
N ASN A 262 5.53 -0.42 -21.78
CA ASN A 262 5.20 -1.14 -23.02
C ASN A 262 3.93 -0.60 -23.66
N VAL A 263 3.89 -0.64 -24.99
CA VAL A 263 2.75 -0.31 -25.83
C VAL A 263 2.43 -1.50 -26.71
N ALA A 264 1.24 -2.08 -26.53
CA ALA A 264 0.76 -3.21 -27.30
C ALA A 264 -0.39 -2.80 -28.23
N LEU A 265 -0.39 -3.31 -29.47
CA LEU A 265 -1.55 -3.26 -30.34
C LEU A 265 -2.41 -4.50 -30.06
N MET A 266 -3.66 -4.28 -29.65
CA MET A 266 -4.58 -5.36 -29.29
C MET A 266 -5.44 -5.80 -30.47
N GLY A 267 -5.74 -4.88 -31.38
CA GLY A 267 -6.56 -5.14 -32.55
C GLY A 267 -6.76 -3.89 -33.40
N ILE A 268 -7.38 -4.08 -34.57
CA ILE A 268 -7.78 -2.99 -35.46
C ILE A 268 -9.13 -3.33 -36.09
N ASP A 269 -10.04 -2.35 -36.10
CA ASP A 269 -11.30 -2.40 -36.84
C ASP A 269 -11.51 -1.11 -37.66
N ALA A 270 -12.67 -0.98 -38.31
CA ALA A 270 -12.99 0.18 -39.15
C ALA A 270 -13.12 1.51 -38.37
N SER A 271 -13.32 1.44 -37.05
CA SER A 271 -13.53 2.57 -36.15
C SER A 271 -12.30 2.96 -35.34
N ALA A 272 -11.44 1.98 -34.98
CA ALA A 272 -10.33 2.18 -34.08
C ALA A 272 -9.17 1.18 -34.29
N ILE A 273 -7.97 1.67 -34.03
CA ILE A 273 -6.80 0.89 -33.62
C ILE A 273 -6.84 0.82 -32.08
N GLU A 274 -6.87 -0.39 -31.54
CA GLU A 274 -6.90 -0.64 -30.10
C GLU A 274 -5.49 -0.81 -29.58
N VAL A 275 -5.11 0.07 -28.64
CA VAL A 275 -3.77 0.15 -28.07
C VAL A 275 -3.89 0.00 -26.57
N GLU A 276 -2.96 -0.73 -25.96
CA GLU A 276 -2.87 -0.86 -24.52
C GLU A 276 -1.52 -0.36 -24.03
N LEU A 277 -1.56 0.57 -23.08
CA LEU A 277 -0.37 1.13 -22.44
C LEU A 277 -0.14 0.42 -21.11
N TRP A 278 1.03 -0.19 -20.95
CA TRP A 278 1.44 -0.86 -19.72
C TRP A 278 2.60 -0.09 -19.10
N PHE A 279 2.39 0.42 -17.88
CA PHE A 279 3.39 1.22 -17.18
C PHE A 279 3.29 1.01 -15.67
N ARG A 280 4.39 1.29 -14.96
CA ARG A 280 4.46 1.08 -13.52
C ARG A 280 4.55 2.38 -12.75
N VAL A 281 4.01 2.39 -11.54
CA VAL A 281 4.17 3.50 -10.57
C VAL A 281 4.82 2.97 -9.30
N THR A 282 5.50 3.81 -8.53
CA THR A 282 6.25 3.35 -7.34
C THR A 282 5.36 3.01 -6.14
N SER A 283 4.08 3.36 -6.17
CA SER A 283 3.13 3.00 -5.11
C SER A 283 1.67 3.01 -5.59
N PRO A 284 0.75 2.27 -4.95
CA PRO A 284 -0.68 2.29 -5.27
C PRO A 284 -1.32 3.68 -5.26
N ALA A 285 -0.80 4.58 -4.42
CA ALA A 285 -1.30 5.94 -4.27
C ALA A 285 -1.01 6.81 -5.51
N GLN A 286 0.10 6.55 -6.20
CA GLN A 286 0.48 7.27 -7.42
C GLN A 286 -0.31 6.85 -8.66
N ARG A 287 -1.07 5.74 -8.60
CA ARG A 287 -1.85 5.25 -9.75
C ARG A 287 -2.75 6.31 -10.38
N ARG A 288 -3.46 7.08 -9.55
CA ARG A 288 -4.38 8.13 -10.02
C ARG A 288 -3.62 9.33 -10.60
N PRO A 289 -2.66 9.95 -9.88
CA PRO A 289 -1.83 11.02 -10.45
C PRO A 289 -1.13 10.63 -11.76
N ALA A 290 -0.48 9.47 -11.82
CA ALA A 290 0.21 9.01 -13.02
C ALA A 290 -0.76 8.80 -14.18
N ARG A 291 -1.92 8.15 -13.93
CA ARG A 291 -2.94 7.98 -14.97
C ARG A 291 -3.44 9.32 -15.52
N ASN A 292 -3.62 10.33 -14.66
CA ASN A 292 -4.03 11.66 -15.10
C ASN A 292 -2.97 12.32 -15.98
N GLU A 293 -1.69 12.22 -15.60
CA GLU A 293 -0.57 12.72 -16.40
C GLU A 293 -0.49 12.01 -17.75
N VAL A 294 -0.57 10.67 -17.78
CA VAL A 294 -0.53 9.91 -19.04
C VAL A 294 -1.72 10.27 -19.94
N ILE A 295 -2.93 10.46 -19.40
CA ILE A 295 -4.10 10.88 -20.19
C ILE A 295 -3.86 12.25 -20.85
N ASP A 296 -3.33 13.21 -20.10
CA ASP A 296 -2.98 14.52 -20.62
C ASP A 296 -1.89 14.44 -21.70
N LEU A 297 -0.84 13.64 -21.46
CA LEU A 297 0.22 13.39 -22.43
C LEU A 297 -0.30 12.70 -23.70
N VAL A 298 -1.19 11.71 -23.58
CA VAL A 298 -1.87 11.09 -24.74
C VAL A 298 -2.54 12.16 -25.58
N TYR A 299 -3.31 13.05 -24.96
CA TYR A 299 -3.99 14.13 -25.67
C TYR A 299 -3.01 15.04 -26.39
N ARG A 300 -1.97 15.53 -25.70
CA ARG A 300 -0.97 16.46 -26.25
C ARG A 300 -0.18 15.84 -27.40
N HIS A 301 0.34 14.63 -27.22
CA HIS A 301 1.10 13.93 -28.25
C HIS A 301 0.23 13.52 -29.44
N CYS A 302 -1.02 13.12 -29.23
CA CYS A 302 -1.94 12.83 -30.33
C CYS A 302 -2.21 14.09 -31.16
N LYS A 303 -2.55 15.21 -30.49
CA LYS A 303 -2.79 16.50 -31.16
C LYS A 303 -1.56 16.97 -31.95
N ALA A 304 -0.37 16.88 -31.34
CA ALA A 304 0.89 17.29 -31.96
C ALA A 304 1.27 16.46 -33.21
N ASN A 305 0.88 15.19 -33.26
CA ASN A 305 1.18 14.27 -34.36
C ASN A 305 -0.02 14.04 -35.31
N GLY A 306 -1.12 14.80 -35.15
CA GLY A 306 -2.32 14.66 -35.99
C GLY A 306 -3.09 13.36 -35.79
N LEU A 307 -2.81 12.60 -34.72
CA LEU A 307 -3.59 11.42 -34.35
C LEU A 307 -4.93 11.86 -33.74
N ARG A 308 -5.99 11.14 -34.07
CA ARG A 308 -7.34 11.41 -33.54
C ARG A 308 -7.76 10.28 -32.61
N LEU A 309 -8.33 10.63 -31.46
CA LEU A 309 -8.99 9.64 -30.61
C LEU A 309 -10.21 9.07 -31.34
N ALA A 310 -10.42 7.77 -31.24
CA ALA A 310 -11.56 7.12 -31.86
C ALA A 310 -12.86 7.56 -31.17
N MET A 311 -13.89 7.83 -31.97
CA MET A 311 -15.22 8.06 -31.41
C MET A 311 -15.83 6.72 -30.97
N PRO A 312 -16.70 6.71 -29.94
CA PRO A 312 -17.46 5.51 -29.62
C PRO A 312 -18.27 5.07 -30.85
N PRO A 313 -18.43 3.76 -31.12
CA PRO A 313 -19.09 3.26 -32.32
C PRO A 313 -20.48 3.86 -32.54
N THR A 314 -21.21 4.12 -31.46
CA THR A 314 -22.55 4.74 -31.49
C THR A 314 -22.54 6.17 -32.04
N ALA A 315 -21.45 6.92 -31.86
CA ALA A 315 -21.32 8.30 -32.36
C ALA A 315 -20.98 8.36 -33.85
N LEU A 316 -20.34 7.32 -34.41
CA LEU A 316 -20.08 7.21 -35.86
C LEU A 316 -21.39 7.13 -36.68
N ILE A 317 -22.46 6.59 -36.09
CA ILE A 317 -23.78 6.48 -36.73
C ILE A 317 -24.47 7.85 -36.78
N ALA A 318 -24.24 8.71 -35.77
CA ALA A 318 -24.85 10.03 -35.66
C ALA A 318 -24.06 11.12 -36.40
N ALA A 319 -22.75 10.96 -36.55
CA ALA A 319 -21.89 11.92 -37.23
C ALA A 319 -21.96 11.70 -38.76
N GLY A 320 -22.97 12.31 -39.40
CA GLY A 320 -22.99 12.45 -40.85
C GLY A 320 -21.75 13.15 -41.41
N ASP A 321 -21.34 12.73 -42.61
CA ASP A 321 -20.18 13.13 -43.42
C ASP A 321 -18.79 13.21 -42.72
N PRO A 322 -17.91 12.20 -42.89
CA PRO A 322 -16.53 12.19 -42.41
C PRO A 322 -15.62 13.32 -42.94
N SER A 323 -16.05 14.05 -43.98
CA SER A 323 -15.26 15.09 -44.65
C SER A 323 -15.07 16.35 -43.79
N ALA A 324 -16.10 16.77 -43.06
CA ALA A 324 -16.06 17.97 -42.20
C ALA A 324 -15.03 17.85 -41.06
N GLN A 325 -14.75 16.63 -40.60
CA GLN A 325 -13.80 16.39 -39.51
C GLN A 325 -12.34 16.32 -39.97
N ARG A 326 -12.06 16.16 -41.27
CA ARG A 326 -10.67 16.20 -41.80
C ARG A 326 -10.11 17.63 -41.80
N GLY A 327 -10.96 18.63 -42.06
CA GLY A 327 -10.57 20.05 -42.02
C GLY A 327 -10.19 20.53 -40.63
N ALA A 328 -10.92 20.11 -39.60
CA ALA A 328 -10.66 20.50 -38.21
C ALA A 328 -9.31 20.01 -37.67
N ALA A 329 -8.89 18.79 -38.05
CA ALA A 329 -7.62 18.19 -37.62
C ALA A 329 -6.39 18.88 -38.24
N SER A 330 -6.50 19.33 -39.50
CA SER A 330 -5.45 20.11 -40.17
C SER A 330 -5.28 21.50 -39.52
N ALA A 331 -6.39 22.11 -39.10
CA ALA A 331 -6.38 23.40 -38.40
C ALA A 331 -5.78 23.30 -36.97
N THR A 332 -5.88 22.16 -36.29
CA THR A 332 -5.36 21.99 -34.90
C THR A 332 -3.89 21.60 -34.80
N ALA A 333 -3.31 21.00 -35.84
CA ALA A 333 -1.87 20.75 -35.96
C ALA A 333 -1.08 21.98 -36.50
N SER A 334 -1.80 23.07 -36.78
CA SER A 334 -1.24 24.34 -37.22
C SER A 334 -0.44 25.01 -36.10
N GLN A 335 0.43 25.94 -36.50
CA GLN A 335 1.23 26.75 -35.58
C GLN A 335 0.36 27.57 -34.60
N GLN A 336 -0.88 27.89 -34.98
CA GLN A 336 -1.88 28.54 -34.13
C GLN A 336 -2.34 27.63 -32.98
N GLY A 337 -2.66 26.36 -33.27
CA GLY A 337 -3.16 25.42 -32.27
C GLY A 337 -2.16 25.06 -31.15
N LEU A 338 -0.87 25.35 -31.37
CA LEU A 338 0.20 25.24 -30.38
C LEU A 338 0.25 26.48 -29.47
N ILE A 339 0.16 27.68 -30.03
CA ILE A 339 0.13 28.93 -29.25
C ILE A 339 -1.14 29.00 -28.41
N ASP A 340 -2.27 28.56 -28.94
CA ASP A 340 -3.55 28.47 -28.20
C ASP A 340 -3.45 27.54 -26.97
N ALA A 341 -2.54 26.56 -26.98
CA ALA A 341 -2.41 25.57 -25.92
C ALA A 341 -1.47 26.01 -24.78
N VAL A 342 -0.69 27.08 -24.96
CA VAL A 342 0.23 27.56 -23.93
C VAL A 342 -0.49 28.49 -22.97
N PRO A 343 -0.56 28.19 -21.65
CA PRO A 343 -1.29 29.02 -20.68
C PRO A 343 -0.83 30.48 -20.65
N VAL A 344 0.46 30.73 -20.89
CA VAL A 344 1.02 32.10 -20.91
C VAL A 344 0.42 32.98 -22.02
N PHE A 345 -0.21 32.39 -23.04
CA PHE A 345 -0.84 33.09 -24.17
C PHE A 345 -2.37 33.06 -24.14
N SER A 346 -3.00 32.51 -23.11
CA SER A 346 -4.46 32.51 -22.99
C SER A 346 -5.04 33.93 -22.86
N VAL A 347 -4.22 34.89 -22.42
CA VAL A 347 -4.56 36.31 -22.23
C VAL A 347 -4.59 37.08 -23.56
N LEU A 348 -3.98 36.53 -24.60
CA LEU A 348 -3.93 37.14 -25.93
C LEU A 348 -5.27 37.00 -26.65
N THR A 349 -5.57 37.92 -27.56
CA THR A 349 -6.67 37.77 -28.52
C THR A 349 -6.31 36.73 -29.59
N GLN A 350 -7.30 36.25 -30.34
CA GLN A 350 -7.03 35.30 -31.42
C GLN A 350 -6.11 35.91 -32.50
N ASP A 351 -6.28 37.19 -32.82
CA ASP A 351 -5.46 37.90 -33.81
C ASP A 351 -4.02 38.07 -33.34
N GLU A 352 -3.82 38.38 -32.06
CA GLU A 352 -2.51 38.44 -31.41
C GLU A 352 -1.80 37.08 -31.44
N ARG A 353 -2.53 35.99 -31.12
CA ARG A 353 -1.98 34.62 -31.23
C ARG A 353 -1.64 34.25 -32.66
N ASN A 354 -2.46 34.67 -33.63
CA ASN A 354 -2.20 34.43 -35.05
C ASN A 354 -0.93 35.16 -35.51
N LEU A 355 -0.69 36.38 -35.03
CA LEU A 355 0.51 37.17 -35.34
C LEU A 355 1.77 36.53 -34.76
N LEU A 356 1.71 36.03 -33.51
CA LEU A 356 2.80 35.26 -32.92
C LEU A 356 3.03 33.92 -33.66
N ALA A 357 1.96 33.26 -34.10
CA ALA A 357 2.06 32.02 -34.85
C ALA A 357 2.74 32.24 -36.21
N ALA A 358 2.40 33.32 -36.91
CA ALA A 358 2.96 33.63 -38.22
C ALA A 358 4.44 34.06 -38.19
N SER A 359 4.91 34.59 -37.06
CA SER A 359 6.28 35.10 -36.87
C SER A 359 7.23 34.09 -36.21
N ALA A 360 6.71 33.00 -35.64
CA ALA A 360 7.53 32.05 -34.94
C ALA A 360 8.40 31.20 -35.88
N ALA A 361 9.70 31.10 -35.57
CA ALA A 361 10.66 30.34 -36.35
C ALA A 361 10.70 28.88 -35.89
N MET A 362 10.81 27.94 -36.83
CA MET A 362 10.90 26.52 -36.51
C MET A 362 12.35 26.09 -36.32
N ARG A 363 12.67 25.46 -35.19
CA ARG A 363 13.98 24.85 -34.94
C ARG A 363 13.86 23.35 -34.70
N THR A 364 14.81 22.58 -35.20
CA THR A 364 14.83 21.12 -35.03
C THR A 364 16.15 20.67 -34.43
N PHE A 365 16.07 19.82 -33.42
CA PHE A 365 17.22 19.26 -32.71
C PHE A 365 17.20 17.73 -32.81
N PRO A 366 18.33 17.08 -33.15
CA PRO A 366 18.43 15.63 -33.13
C PRO A 366 18.46 15.10 -31.68
N PRO A 367 18.10 13.82 -31.46
CA PRO A 367 18.22 13.18 -30.14
C PRO A 367 19.62 13.34 -29.54
N GLY A 368 19.68 13.55 -28.24
CA GLY A 368 20.91 13.72 -27.47
C GLY A 368 21.55 15.10 -27.59
N LYS A 369 21.06 16.00 -28.46
CA LYS A 369 21.62 17.34 -28.60
C LYS A 369 21.17 18.25 -27.45
N GLU A 370 22.13 18.97 -26.87
CA GLU A 370 21.87 20.05 -25.93
C GLU A 370 21.21 21.23 -26.64
N ILE A 371 20.07 21.68 -26.09
CA ILE A 371 19.27 22.80 -26.57
C ILE A 371 19.72 24.09 -25.85
N ALA A 372 19.95 24.01 -24.54
CA ALA A 372 20.46 25.11 -23.73
C ALA A 372 21.33 24.57 -22.59
N ALA A 373 22.46 25.22 -22.32
CA ALA A 373 23.31 24.92 -21.17
C ALA A 373 22.73 25.52 -19.88
N GLU A 374 23.12 24.97 -18.73
CA GLU A 374 22.82 25.60 -17.44
C GLU A 374 23.42 27.02 -17.38
N GLY A 375 22.63 27.98 -16.94
CA GLY A 375 22.98 29.40 -16.92
C GLY A 375 22.90 30.11 -18.28
N ALA A 376 22.60 29.41 -19.38
CA ALA A 376 22.46 30.04 -20.69
C ALA A 376 21.25 30.98 -20.69
N SER A 377 21.43 32.21 -21.19
CA SER A 377 20.32 33.15 -21.38
C SER A 377 19.72 32.97 -22.77
N LEU A 378 18.53 32.37 -22.83
CA LEU A 378 17.79 32.24 -24.08
C LEU A 378 17.09 33.57 -24.42
N GLY A 379 17.44 34.16 -25.56
CA GLY A 379 16.84 35.42 -26.03
C GLY A 379 15.43 35.29 -26.63
N SER A 380 14.82 34.11 -26.53
CA SER A 380 13.59 33.73 -27.22
C SER A 380 12.83 32.68 -26.40
N LEU A 381 11.52 32.70 -26.50
CA LEU A 381 10.67 31.68 -25.89
C LEU A 381 10.54 30.48 -26.83
N MET A 382 10.78 29.27 -26.31
CA MET A 382 10.74 28.03 -27.08
C MET A 382 9.54 27.20 -26.64
N ILE A 383 8.67 26.84 -27.59
CA ILE A 383 7.50 25.97 -27.37
C ILE A 383 7.76 24.64 -28.06
N ILE A 384 7.53 23.54 -27.34
CA ILE A 384 7.72 22.19 -27.90
C ILE A 384 6.54 21.86 -28.81
N LYS A 385 6.80 21.72 -30.11
CA LYS A 385 5.82 21.27 -31.10
C LYS A 385 5.72 19.76 -31.14
N THR A 386 6.86 19.08 -31.26
CA THR A 386 6.96 17.61 -31.22
C THR A 386 8.26 17.21 -30.54
N GLY A 387 8.28 15.99 -29.99
CA GLY A 387 9.42 15.42 -29.30
C GLY A 387 9.41 15.66 -27.79
N ILE A 388 10.48 15.24 -27.13
CA ILE A 388 10.64 15.25 -25.68
C ILE A 388 11.94 15.96 -25.33
N VAL A 389 11.88 16.89 -24.38
CA VAL A 389 13.05 17.60 -23.84
C VAL A 389 13.24 17.20 -22.38
N ALA A 390 14.44 16.80 -22.00
CA ALA A 390 14.82 16.51 -20.63
C ALA A 390 15.48 17.73 -19.99
N MET A 391 15.10 18.02 -18.75
CA MET A 391 15.79 18.95 -17.86
C MET A 391 16.82 18.18 -17.03
N MET A 392 18.07 18.63 -17.08
CA MET A 392 19.21 17.95 -16.47
C MET A 392 19.84 18.80 -15.37
N SER A 393 20.21 18.17 -14.25
CA SER A 393 21.08 18.74 -13.21
C SER A 393 22.34 17.88 -13.12
N GLY A 394 23.43 18.35 -13.73
CA GLY A 394 24.58 17.49 -14.02
C GLY A 394 24.17 16.29 -14.87
N ASP A 395 24.43 15.07 -14.38
CA ASP A 395 24.06 13.82 -15.05
C ASP A 395 22.66 13.31 -14.69
N ALA A 396 21.99 13.91 -13.70
CA ALA A 396 20.67 13.48 -13.25
C ALA A 396 19.55 14.16 -14.06
N GLU A 397 18.60 13.36 -14.54
CA GLU A 397 17.38 13.86 -15.18
C GLU A 397 16.35 14.24 -14.11
N LEU A 398 15.89 15.49 -14.12
CA LEU A 398 14.93 16.01 -13.14
C LEU A 398 13.47 15.86 -13.62
N ALA A 399 13.24 16.15 -14.90
CA ALA A 399 11.92 16.16 -15.49
C ALA A 399 11.98 16.10 -17.02
N ARG A 400 10.89 15.67 -17.63
CA ARG A 400 10.65 15.70 -19.07
C ARG A 400 9.52 16.64 -19.42
N PHE A 401 9.75 17.35 -20.51
CA PHE A 401 8.78 18.21 -21.17
C PHE A 401 8.24 17.55 -22.43
N ALA A 402 6.95 17.73 -22.66
CA ALA A 402 6.18 17.15 -23.74
C ALA A 402 5.66 18.24 -24.70
N PRO A 403 5.05 17.88 -25.83
CA PRO A 403 4.43 18.85 -26.73
C PRO A 403 3.44 19.77 -26.00
N GLY A 404 3.54 21.08 -26.25
CA GLY A 404 2.78 22.12 -25.56
C GLY A 404 3.48 22.75 -24.35
N ASP A 405 4.50 22.10 -23.79
CA ASP A 405 5.35 22.73 -22.78
C ASP A 405 6.31 23.76 -23.42
N TYR A 406 6.80 24.68 -22.58
CA TYR A 406 7.67 25.77 -23.00
C TYR A 406 8.77 26.05 -21.99
N PHE A 407 9.88 26.60 -22.48
CA PHE A 407 11.06 27.03 -21.72
C PHE A 407 11.73 28.25 -22.38
N GLY A 408 12.69 28.87 -21.71
CA GLY A 408 13.34 30.10 -22.17
C GLY A 408 12.70 31.37 -21.64
N GLU A 409 11.59 31.28 -20.88
CA GLU A 409 10.89 32.43 -20.33
C GLU A 409 11.77 33.26 -19.39
N ARG A 410 12.76 32.63 -18.74
CA ARG A 410 13.69 33.30 -17.82
C ARG A 410 14.61 34.25 -18.58
N GLY A 411 15.29 33.77 -19.61
CA GLY A 411 16.13 34.60 -20.46
C GLY A 411 15.31 35.64 -21.23
N PHE A 412 14.15 35.21 -21.72
CA PHE A 412 13.26 36.00 -22.56
C PHE A 412 12.56 37.15 -21.83
N LEU A 413 12.00 36.89 -20.63
CA LEU A 413 11.14 37.83 -19.89
C LEU A 413 11.87 38.54 -18.75
N THR A 414 12.79 37.86 -18.06
CA THR A 414 13.46 38.40 -16.87
C THR A 414 14.95 38.65 -17.07
N GLY A 415 15.53 38.18 -18.18
CA GLY A 415 16.95 38.32 -18.49
C GLY A 415 17.86 37.40 -17.65
N THR A 416 17.27 36.45 -16.92
CA THR A 416 18.02 35.49 -16.10
C THR A 416 18.34 34.23 -16.90
N GLY A 417 19.46 33.57 -16.62
CA GLY A 417 19.81 32.31 -17.30
C GLY A 417 18.86 31.17 -16.93
N GLU A 418 18.86 30.12 -17.75
CA GLU A 418 18.21 28.85 -17.44
C GLU A 418 18.82 28.22 -16.18
N THR A 419 17.98 27.65 -15.31
CA THR A 419 18.45 27.04 -14.05
C THR A 419 19.10 25.68 -14.24
N HIS A 420 18.83 25.02 -15.36
CA HIS A 420 19.22 23.65 -15.65
C HIS A 420 19.51 23.50 -17.14
N ALA A 421 20.33 22.51 -17.50
CA ALA A 421 20.58 22.21 -18.90
C ALA A 421 19.34 21.52 -19.52
N LEU A 422 19.09 21.80 -20.80
CA LEU A 422 17.97 21.23 -21.56
C LEU A 422 18.51 20.41 -22.71
N ARG A 423 18.06 19.16 -22.82
CA ARG A 423 18.54 18.19 -23.81
C ARG A 423 17.40 17.53 -24.57
N ALA A 424 17.54 17.40 -25.88
CA ALA A 424 16.59 16.65 -26.69
C ALA A 424 16.70 15.14 -26.39
N VAL A 425 15.63 14.51 -25.92
CA VAL A 425 15.57 13.04 -25.71
C VAL A 425 15.24 12.34 -27.03
N THR A 426 14.26 12.87 -27.74
CA THR A 426 13.89 12.43 -29.10
C THR A 426 14.23 13.51 -30.12
N ARG A 427 13.84 13.35 -31.40
CA ARG A 427 13.93 14.47 -32.36
C ARG A 427 12.91 15.51 -31.95
N VAL A 428 13.38 16.68 -31.53
CA VAL A 428 12.54 17.76 -31.02
C VAL A 428 12.37 18.82 -32.09
N THR A 429 11.14 19.27 -32.27
CA THR A 429 10.81 20.45 -33.08
C THR A 429 10.25 21.52 -32.16
N LEU A 430 10.87 22.70 -32.16
CA LEU A 430 10.50 23.86 -31.36
C LEU A 430 9.94 24.96 -32.26
N SER A 431 8.97 25.70 -31.71
CA SER A 431 8.52 26.99 -32.24
C SER A 431 9.17 28.09 -31.39
N GLU A 432 10.05 28.87 -31.99
CA GLU A 432 10.78 29.98 -31.37
C GLU A 432 10.02 31.28 -31.58
N ILE A 433 9.63 31.94 -30.49
CA ILE A 433 9.07 33.29 -30.51
C ILE A 433 10.19 34.25 -30.09
N ASP A 434 10.57 35.15 -31.01
CA ASP A 434 11.65 36.08 -30.78
C ASP A 434 11.23 37.26 -29.88
N LYS A 435 12.23 37.89 -29.26
CA LYS A 435 12.00 39.04 -28.37
C LYS A 435 11.41 40.23 -29.11
N ALA A 436 11.79 40.43 -30.37
CA ALA A 436 11.36 41.59 -31.16
C ALA A 436 9.85 41.56 -31.44
N THR A 437 9.29 40.41 -31.84
CA THR A 437 7.86 40.27 -32.11
C THR A 437 7.06 40.45 -30.83
N PHE A 438 7.50 39.84 -29.73
CA PHE A 438 6.80 39.95 -28.45
C PHE A 438 6.89 41.37 -27.85
N ALA A 439 8.01 42.06 -28.04
CA ALA A 439 8.18 43.46 -27.62
C ALA A 439 7.20 44.40 -28.33
N ARG A 440 6.86 44.14 -29.60
CA ARG A 440 5.86 44.94 -30.33
C ARG A 440 4.48 44.78 -29.69
N LEU A 441 4.12 43.55 -29.39
CA LEU A 441 2.85 43.20 -28.76
C LEU A 441 2.69 43.82 -27.36
N LEU A 442 3.75 43.77 -26.55
CA LEU A 442 3.77 44.42 -25.23
C LEU A 442 3.71 45.96 -25.29
N LYS A 443 4.30 46.58 -26.33
CA LYS A 443 4.19 48.03 -26.53
C LYS A 443 2.79 48.46 -26.95
N GLU A 444 2.12 47.65 -27.76
CA GLU A 444 0.74 47.90 -28.20
C GLU A 444 -0.26 47.71 -27.06
N ARG A 445 0.00 46.78 -26.13
CA ARG A 445 -0.87 46.54 -24.98
C ARG A 445 -0.06 46.31 -23.68
N PRO A 446 0.37 47.39 -23.00
CA PRO A 446 1.23 47.31 -21.81
C PRO A 446 0.63 46.53 -20.64
N GLU A 447 -0.71 46.47 -20.55
CA GLU A 447 -1.46 45.71 -19.54
C GLU A 447 -1.14 44.21 -19.59
N LEU A 448 -0.75 43.66 -20.76
CA LEU A 448 -0.34 42.26 -20.90
C LEU A 448 0.86 41.89 -20.02
N ALA A 449 1.74 42.84 -19.72
CA ALA A 449 2.89 42.59 -18.86
C ALA A 449 2.46 42.15 -17.44
N GLU A 450 1.34 42.69 -16.93
CA GLU A 450 0.85 42.39 -15.57
C GLU A 450 0.20 41.01 -15.49
N ASP A 451 -0.46 40.58 -16.56
CA ASP A 451 -1.08 39.26 -16.67
C ASP A 451 -0.03 38.16 -16.90
N LEU A 452 0.99 38.44 -17.73
CA LEU A 452 2.13 37.54 -17.93
C LEU A 452 2.92 37.36 -16.63
N ALA A 453 3.18 38.44 -15.89
CA ALA A 453 3.86 38.38 -14.60
C ALA A 453 3.08 37.52 -13.59
N ALA A 454 1.75 37.54 -13.65
CA ALA A 454 0.90 36.68 -12.81
C ALA A 454 1.11 35.20 -13.12
N HIS A 455 1.01 34.84 -14.41
CA HIS A 455 1.15 33.45 -14.86
C HIS A 455 2.55 32.87 -14.60
N LEU A 456 3.60 33.68 -14.69
CA LEU A 456 4.97 33.25 -14.41
C LEU A 456 5.24 33.07 -12.91
N ALA A 457 4.71 33.97 -12.07
CA ALA A 457 4.86 33.90 -10.63
C ALA A 457 4.20 32.63 -10.04
N ASP A 458 3.09 32.18 -10.63
CA ASP A 458 2.42 30.93 -10.24
C ASP A 458 3.21 29.68 -10.65
N ARG A 459 3.98 29.73 -11.74
CA ARG A 459 4.76 28.58 -12.25
C ARG A 459 6.05 28.34 -11.47
N GLU A 460 6.69 29.37 -10.92
CA GLU A 460 7.97 29.22 -10.19
C GLU A 460 7.84 28.50 -8.84
N GLY A 461 6.63 28.26 -8.33
CA GLY A 461 6.39 27.56 -7.05
C GLY A 461 7.00 28.28 -5.84
N PRO A 462 6.73 27.84 -4.60
CA PRO A 462 7.35 28.41 -3.41
C PRO A 462 8.83 28.03 -3.31
N THR A 463 9.71 28.95 -3.70
CA THR A 463 11.15 28.87 -3.44
C THR A 463 11.47 29.49 -2.08
N GLY A 464 11.73 28.63 -1.08
CA GLY A 464 12.29 29.01 0.23
C GLY A 464 11.29 29.22 1.39
N ALA A 465 11.75 28.83 2.59
CA ALA A 465 11.30 28.99 3.99
C ALA A 465 9.83 29.38 4.33
N PRO A 466 9.28 28.87 5.47
CA PRO A 466 7.87 29.00 5.82
C PRO A 466 7.54 30.40 6.35
N ASP A 467 7.32 31.35 5.45
CA ASP A 467 6.68 32.63 5.75
C ASP A 467 5.44 32.84 4.85
N ASN A 468 4.51 33.66 5.36
CA ASN A 468 3.11 33.80 4.94
C ASN A 468 2.90 33.81 3.38
N PRO A 469 2.19 32.81 2.80
CA PRO A 469 2.12 32.58 1.35
C PRO A 469 1.52 33.73 0.52
N VAL A 470 0.63 34.52 1.11
CA VAL A 470 -0.03 35.64 0.42
C VAL A 470 0.95 36.79 0.14
N THR A 471 1.88 37.05 1.05
CA THR A 471 2.84 38.17 0.93
C THR A 471 3.99 37.83 -0.03
N GLN A 472 4.38 36.55 -0.14
CA GLN A 472 5.36 36.08 -1.11
C GLN A 472 4.85 36.18 -2.56
N GLY A 473 3.60 35.77 -2.83
CA GLY A 473 3.02 35.82 -4.17
C GLY A 473 2.95 37.23 -4.75
N ALA A 474 2.52 38.21 -3.94
CA ALA A 474 2.44 39.61 -4.38
C ALA A 474 3.83 40.23 -4.65
N ARG A 475 4.84 39.91 -3.83
CA ARG A 475 6.22 40.37 -4.06
C ARG A 475 6.81 39.75 -5.34
N ARG A 476 6.66 38.44 -5.55
CA ARG A 476 7.14 37.77 -6.76
C ARG A 476 6.51 38.34 -8.03
N ARG A 477 5.19 38.54 -8.03
CA ARG A 477 4.50 39.16 -9.17
C ARG A 477 5.05 40.55 -9.47
N SER A 478 5.32 41.34 -8.43
CA SER A 478 5.93 42.67 -8.58
C SER A 478 7.37 42.61 -9.12
N ASP A 479 8.18 41.67 -8.63
CA ASP A 479 9.57 41.50 -9.08
C ASP A 479 9.65 41.02 -10.54
N VAL A 480 8.82 40.05 -10.92
CA VAL A 480 8.70 39.55 -12.30
C VAL A 480 8.19 40.66 -13.22
N LEU A 481 7.17 41.43 -12.81
CA LEU A 481 6.67 42.56 -13.59
C LEU A 481 7.73 43.63 -13.80
N LYS A 482 8.52 43.95 -12.77
CA LYS A 482 9.62 44.91 -12.87
C LYS A 482 10.70 44.42 -13.83
N ALA A 483 11.01 43.12 -13.80
CA ALA A 483 11.95 42.50 -14.73
C ALA A 483 11.44 42.58 -16.18
N ILE A 484 10.15 42.26 -16.43
CA ILE A 484 9.51 42.38 -17.76
C ILE A 484 9.57 43.84 -18.25
N ARG A 485 9.15 44.81 -17.42
CA ARG A 485 9.17 46.23 -17.81
C ARG A 485 10.57 46.72 -18.15
N SER A 486 11.57 46.33 -17.34
CA SER A 486 12.99 46.64 -17.60
C SER A 486 13.50 45.99 -18.88
N MET A 487 13.14 44.73 -19.14
CA MET A 487 13.62 43.96 -20.29
C MET A 487 13.05 44.42 -21.62
N PHE A 488 11.81 44.92 -21.63
CA PHE A 488 11.09 45.35 -22.83
C PHE A 488 11.01 46.88 -23.00
N GLY A 489 11.56 47.65 -22.05
CA GLY A 489 11.58 49.11 -22.10
C GLY A 489 10.19 49.74 -21.98
N LEU A 490 9.32 49.13 -21.17
CA LEU A 490 7.97 49.61 -20.87
C LEU A 490 8.04 50.59 -19.69
N ARG A 491 7.40 51.76 -19.80
CA ARG A 491 7.33 52.74 -18.71
C ARG A 491 6.22 52.42 -17.74
#